data_AF-A0AAD7HNX1-F1
#
_entry.id   AF-A0AAD7HNX1-F1
#
_cell.length_a   1.000
_cell.length_b   1.000
_cell.length_c   1.000
_cell.angle_alpha   90.00
_cell.angle_beta   90.00
_cell.angle_gamma   90.00
#
_symmetry.space_group_name_H-M   'P 1'
#
loop_
_entity.id
_entity.type
_entity.pdbx_description
1 polymer ?
#
loop_
_entity_poly.entity_id
_entity_poly.type
_entity_poly.pdbx_seq_one_letter_code
_entity_poly.pdbx_strand_id
1 'polypeptide(L)'
;MSSIRAPRKRPKKTSVGGDLSAPTPAQWAKMTSYGSFVVTDAQGQEVVFRLGDTAAVLPGNKKIGEALELHKYWVVKIMAIRGKNVLATKSRGTRGKGKSEYWIKIRWFYSPTEVSWRIPGFQAAHCSKYERIYSDHSELVSALTFNELLSVQKFHEDDPDQPRIDCDQFYTRYFLKTSSKQAQISSYILKTSMDLGHSVGCICGKPYDVNSAELFHIMHLCPRPRCRGFYHSCCLLEHGYWTRMTHPLLRLSNSPDTDEIPMFASKSSKYAARLPADLLLLAAQPMVRGAALDSLGLAGNCHDVTFARRTVYAAMQGTKVPDKWRDCVDLAAAVVDSHLPMLELDGTGEELVLMCPHCHGPI
;
A
#
# COMPACT_ATOMS: atom_id res chain seq x y z
N MET A 1 39.14 47.94 22.15
CA MET A 1 38.91 46.73 22.97
C MET A 1 37.54 46.16 22.63
N SER A 2 37.49 45.19 21.72
CA SER A 2 36.24 44.57 21.28
C SER A 2 35.75 43.57 22.33
N SER A 3 34.60 43.86 22.93
CA SER A 3 33.95 43.01 23.93
C SER A 3 33.51 41.69 23.29
N ILE A 4 34.21 40.61 23.64
CA ILE A 4 33.84 39.23 23.29
C ILE A 4 32.59 38.89 24.09
N ARG A 5 31.42 38.94 23.43
CA ARG A 5 30.15 38.52 24.05
C ARG A 5 30.17 37.01 24.29
N ALA A 6 29.94 36.62 25.54
CA ALA A 6 29.83 35.22 25.93
C ALA A 6 28.74 34.50 25.10
N PRO A 7 28.96 33.23 24.70
CA PRO A 7 28.02 32.47 23.90
C PRO A 7 26.69 32.32 24.64
N ARG A 8 25.61 32.83 24.05
CA ARG A 8 24.24 32.65 24.56
C ARG A 8 23.91 31.15 24.59
N LYS A 9 23.63 30.61 25.78
CA LYS A 9 23.13 29.24 25.94
C LYS A 9 21.86 29.10 25.11
N ARG A 10 21.89 28.24 24.09
CA ARG A 10 20.70 27.93 23.29
C ARG A 10 19.63 27.35 24.24
N PRO A 11 18.39 27.85 24.21
CA PRO A 11 17.31 27.29 25.02
C PRO A 11 17.18 25.79 24.69
N LYS A 12 17.10 24.94 25.73
CA LYS A 12 16.82 23.52 25.55
C LYS A 12 15.48 23.43 24.84
N LYS A 13 15.45 22.83 23.64
CA LYS A 13 14.19 22.47 22.97
C LYS A 13 13.42 21.55 23.91
N THR A 14 12.36 22.07 24.51
CA THR A 14 11.31 21.22 25.09
C THR A 14 10.75 20.38 23.95
N SER A 15 10.67 19.07 24.13
CA SER A 15 10.07 18.18 23.14
C SER A 15 8.60 18.59 22.99
N VAL A 16 8.27 19.18 21.84
CA VAL A 16 6.89 19.52 21.49
C VAL A 16 6.27 18.25 20.94
N GLY A 17 5.45 17.58 21.75
CA GLY A 17 4.83 16.28 21.46
C GLY A 17 4.89 15.37 22.69
N GLY A 18 3.80 14.70 23.03
CA GLY A 18 3.66 13.90 24.24
C GLY A 18 2.52 14.36 25.14
N ASP A 19 1.69 13.43 25.57
CA ASP A 19 0.80 13.62 26.72
C ASP A 19 1.67 14.02 27.94
N LEU A 20 1.37 15.15 28.58
CA LEU A 20 2.12 15.63 29.74
C LEU A 20 2.06 14.66 30.93
N SER A 21 1.06 13.78 30.95
CA SER A 21 0.91 12.72 31.95
C SER A 21 1.65 11.43 31.58
N ALA A 22 2.31 11.38 30.41
CA ALA A 22 3.05 10.21 29.96
C ALA A 22 4.16 9.81 30.95
N PRO A 23 4.36 8.52 31.21
CA PRO A 23 5.43 8.04 32.07
C PRO A 23 6.79 8.46 31.50
N THR A 24 7.67 8.92 32.39
CA THR A 24 9.09 9.07 32.06
C THR A 24 9.69 7.72 31.64
N PRO A 25 10.81 7.69 30.89
CA PRO A 25 11.46 6.44 30.51
C PRO A 25 11.79 5.51 31.69
N ALA A 26 12.20 6.08 32.82
CA ALA A 26 12.48 5.32 34.04
C ALA A 26 11.22 4.73 34.69
N GLN A 27 10.10 5.46 34.67
CA GLN A 27 8.81 4.95 35.13
C GLN A 27 8.30 3.85 34.19
N TRP A 28 8.33 4.08 32.88
CA TRP A 28 7.95 3.11 31.87
C TRP A 28 8.73 1.79 32.00
N ALA A 29 10.04 1.87 32.25
CA ALA A 29 10.89 0.70 32.45
C ALA A 29 10.45 -0.18 33.63
N LYS A 30 9.89 0.42 34.68
CA LYS A 30 9.41 -0.26 35.89
C LYS A 30 7.97 -0.78 35.78
N MET A 31 7.22 -0.36 34.76
CA MET A 31 5.84 -0.82 34.55
C MET A 31 5.79 -2.28 34.07
N THR A 32 4.70 -2.97 34.43
CA THR A 32 4.47 -4.37 34.02
C THR A 32 4.09 -4.43 32.55
N SER A 33 4.67 -5.38 31.81
CA SER A 33 4.35 -5.59 30.40
C SER A 33 3.14 -6.51 30.23
N TYR A 34 2.32 -6.22 29.22
CA TYR A 34 1.15 -7.01 28.85
C TYR A 34 1.19 -7.34 27.35
N GLY A 35 0.48 -8.40 26.95
CA GLY A 35 0.30 -8.77 25.53
C GLY A 35 -0.90 -8.11 24.86
N SER A 36 -1.87 -7.66 25.66
CA SER A 36 -3.11 -7.03 25.20
C SER A 36 -3.72 -6.11 26.25
N PHE A 37 -4.67 -5.28 25.83
CA PHE A 37 -5.56 -4.49 26.68
C PHE A 37 -6.95 -4.41 26.05
N VAL A 38 -7.94 -4.02 26.84
CA VAL A 38 -9.34 -3.91 26.41
C VAL A 38 -9.79 -2.46 26.56
N VAL A 39 -10.44 -1.92 25.54
CA VAL A 39 -11.14 -0.64 25.58
C VAL A 39 -12.61 -0.89 25.32
N THR A 40 -13.46 -0.25 26.10
CA THR A 40 -14.91 -0.27 25.87
C THR A 40 -15.27 0.91 24.98
N ASP A 41 -15.91 0.66 23.83
CA ASP A 41 -16.34 1.70 22.91
C ASP A 41 -17.59 2.46 23.43
N ALA A 42 -18.07 3.42 22.64
CA ALA A 42 -19.25 4.23 23.01
C ALA A 42 -20.54 3.40 23.11
N GLN A 43 -20.59 2.22 22.49
CA GLN A 43 -21.69 1.28 22.47
C GLN A 43 -21.58 0.24 23.59
N GLY A 44 -20.54 0.31 24.42
CA GLY A 44 -20.30 -0.65 25.49
C GLY A 44 -19.64 -1.96 25.02
N GLN A 45 -19.23 -2.06 23.76
CA GLN A 45 -18.55 -3.24 23.24
C GLN A 45 -17.06 -3.19 23.61
N GLU A 46 -16.54 -4.35 23.98
CA GLU A 46 -15.13 -4.50 24.34
C GLU A 46 -14.30 -4.79 23.09
N VAL A 47 -13.34 -3.91 22.79
CA VAL A 47 -12.35 -4.10 21.73
C VAL A 47 -11.03 -4.49 22.36
N VAL A 48 -10.50 -5.65 21.95
CA VAL A 48 -9.22 -6.18 22.45
C VAL A 48 -8.09 -5.78 21.50
N PHE A 49 -7.16 -4.99 22.00
CA PHE A 49 -5.95 -4.58 21.27
C PHE A 49 -4.75 -5.42 21.70
N ARG A 50 -3.93 -5.85 20.75
CA ARG A 50 -2.76 -6.72 20.96
C ARG A 50 -1.48 -6.08 20.46
N LEU A 51 -0.35 -6.61 20.93
CA LEU A 51 0.96 -6.22 20.43
C LEU A 51 1.07 -6.49 18.92
N GLY A 52 1.50 -5.48 18.16
CA GLY A 52 1.66 -5.58 16.71
C GLY A 52 0.45 -5.13 15.89
N ASP A 53 -0.72 -4.99 16.52
CA ASP A 53 -1.92 -4.48 15.87
C ASP A 53 -1.72 -3.05 15.35
N THR A 54 -2.49 -2.72 14.32
CA THR A 54 -2.65 -1.34 13.86
C THR A 54 -4.01 -0.83 14.31
N ALA A 55 -4.08 0.40 14.76
CA ALA A 55 -5.27 0.94 15.39
C ALA A 55 -5.49 2.42 15.04
N ALA A 56 -6.74 2.83 15.15
CA ALA A 56 -7.15 4.22 15.11
C ALA A 56 -7.03 4.84 16.50
N VAL A 57 -6.45 6.03 16.57
CA VAL A 57 -6.34 6.85 17.77
C VAL A 57 -7.05 8.17 17.54
N LEU A 58 -7.83 8.59 18.54
CA LEU A 58 -8.55 9.87 18.50
C LEU A 58 -7.54 11.03 18.52
N PRO A 59 -7.67 12.01 17.61
CA PRO A 59 -6.89 13.24 17.69
C PRO A 59 -7.14 13.97 19.01
N GLY A 60 -6.11 14.62 19.58
CA GLY A 60 -6.18 15.20 20.92
C GLY A 60 -7.23 16.30 21.13
N ASN A 61 -7.80 16.86 20.05
CA ASN A 61 -8.88 17.84 20.08
C ASN A 61 -10.29 17.23 19.95
N LYS A 62 -10.40 15.89 19.91
CA LYS A 62 -11.65 15.15 19.69
C LYS A 62 -12.07 14.40 20.94
N LYS A 63 -13.39 14.25 21.12
CA LYS A 63 -13.96 13.54 22.27
C LYS A 63 -14.19 12.07 21.93
N ILE A 64 -14.10 11.20 22.94
CA ILE A 64 -14.46 9.79 22.81
C ILE A 64 -15.94 9.71 22.39
N GLY A 65 -16.23 8.91 21.35
CA GLY A 65 -17.57 8.76 20.77
C GLY A 65 -17.92 9.78 19.69
N GLU A 66 -17.06 10.76 19.39
CA GLU A 66 -17.26 11.63 18.23
C GLU A 66 -17.02 10.83 16.94
N ALA A 67 -18.04 10.78 16.06
CA ALA A 67 -17.92 10.14 14.77
C ALA A 67 -16.99 10.96 13.86
N LEU A 68 -15.90 10.36 13.42
CA LEU A 68 -14.99 10.94 12.43
C LEU A 68 -15.00 10.05 11.19
N GLU A 69 -14.74 10.64 10.03
CA GLU A 69 -14.42 9.84 8.85
C GLU A 69 -13.13 9.05 9.12
N LEU A 70 -13.08 7.81 8.65
CA LEU A 70 -11.99 6.88 8.98
C LEU A 70 -10.60 7.49 8.72
N HIS A 71 -10.42 8.19 7.59
CA HIS A 71 -9.16 8.82 7.22
C HIS A 71 -8.78 10.07 8.06
N LYS A 72 -9.63 10.52 8.99
CA LYS A 72 -9.34 11.62 9.92
C LYS A 72 -8.77 11.14 11.26
N TYR A 73 -8.88 9.84 11.57
CA TYR A 73 -8.21 9.28 12.73
C TYR A 73 -6.70 9.26 12.53
N TRP A 74 -5.96 9.39 13.63
CA TRP A 74 -4.54 9.08 13.63
C TRP A 74 -4.35 7.57 13.60
N VAL A 75 -3.38 7.10 12.82
CA VAL A 75 -3.14 5.66 12.63
C VAL A 75 -1.82 5.27 13.30
N VAL A 76 -1.84 4.21 14.09
CA VAL A 76 -0.69 3.81 14.90
C VAL A 76 -0.46 2.31 14.85
N LYS A 77 0.80 1.89 14.96
CA LYS A 77 1.16 0.49 15.26
C LYS A 77 1.49 0.33 16.74
N ILE A 78 0.94 -0.69 17.39
CA ILE A 78 1.18 -0.99 18.80
C ILE A 78 2.53 -1.71 18.94
N MET A 79 3.48 -1.06 19.62
CA MET A 79 4.86 -1.55 19.76
C MET A 79 5.16 -2.13 21.15
N ALA A 80 4.45 -1.70 22.20
CA ALA A 80 4.50 -2.29 23.54
C ALA A 80 3.33 -1.82 24.39
N ILE A 81 2.86 -2.67 25.31
CA ILE A 81 1.75 -2.38 26.22
C ILE A 81 2.28 -2.52 27.65
N ARG A 82 2.14 -1.48 28.47
CA ARG A 82 2.54 -1.53 29.88
C ARG A 82 1.50 -0.89 30.79
N GLY A 83 1.40 -1.39 32.00
CA GLY A 83 0.49 -0.88 33.03
C GLY A 83 1.19 -0.65 34.35
N LYS A 84 0.74 0.35 35.12
CA LYS A 84 1.10 0.43 36.53
C LYS A 84 0.26 -0.61 37.26
N ASN A 85 0.92 -1.57 37.90
CA ASN A 85 0.27 -2.33 38.97
C ASN A 85 -0.02 -1.35 40.09
N VAL A 86 -1.21 -0.77 40.08
CA VAL A 86 -1.79 -0.22 41.30
C VAL A 86 -2.08 -1.45 42.14
N LEU A 87 -1.05 -1.95 42.85
CA LEU A 87 -1.24 -2.84 43.98
C LEU A 87 -2.41 -2.22 44.73
N ALA A 88 -3.52 -2.95 44.81
CA ALA A 88 -4.74 -2.46 45.44
C ALA A 88 -4.34 -2.07 46.86
N THR A 89 -3.97 -0.80 47.04
CA THR A 89 -3.69 -0.24 48.33
C THR A 89 -5.02 -0.39 49.01
N LYS A 90 -5.07 -1.33 49.96
CA LYS A 90 -6.25 -1.62 50.76
C LYS A 90 -6.49 -0.40 51.62
N SER A 91 -6.97 0.68 51.02
CA SER A 91 -7.54 1.83 51.69
C SER A 91 -8.73 1.27 52.45
N ARG A 92 -8.52 0.96 53.74
CA ARG A 92 -9.51 0.42 54.65
C ARG A 92 -10.77 1.27 54.53
N GLY A 93 -11.82 0.74 53.89
CA GLY A 93 -13.16 1.32 53.92
C GLY A 93 -13.84 1.56 52.58
N THR A 94 -13.13 1.65 51.44
CA THR A 94 -13.79 1.93 50.15
C THR A 94 -13.32 0.97 49.08
N ARG A 95 -14.19 0.06 48.64
CA ARG A 95 -13.98 -0.78 47.43
C ARG A 95 -14.04 0.11 46.18
N GLY A 96 -13.09 1.02 46.02
CA GLY A 96 -12.86 1.68 44.74
C GLY A 96 -12.26 0.66 43.78
N LYS A 97 -12.91 0.41 42.63
CA LYS A 97 -12.24 -0.26 41.50
C LYS A 97 -11.02 0.59 41.14
N GLY A 98 -9.83 0.15 41.56
CA GLY A 98 -8.58 0.80 41.17
C GLY A 98 -8.55 0.88 39.65
N LYS A 99 -8.50 2.11 39.10
CA LYS A 99 -8.44 2.31 37.66
C LYS A 99 -7.03 1.91 37.21
N SER A 100 -6.89 0.71 36.66
CA SER A 100 -5.63 0.29 36.03
C SER A 100 -5.27 1.29 34.94
N GLU A 101 -4.07 1.86 35.04
CA GLU A 101 -3.57 2.85 34.09
C GLU A 101 -2.61 2.17 33.12
N TYR A 102 -3.06 2.04 31.87
CA TYR A 102 -2.30 1.45 30.78
C TYR A 102 -1.74 2.52 29.84
N TRP A 103 -0.47 2.36 29.50
CA TRP A 103 0.25 3.20 28.56
C TRP A 103 0.80 2.34 27.43
N ILE A 104 0.69 2.86 26.22
CA ILE A 104 0.99 2.14 24.99
C ILE A 104 2.12 2.85 24.28
N LYS A 105 3.20 2.13 24.02
CA LYS A 105 4.23 2.61 23.09
C LYS A 105 3.75 2.32 21.69
N ILE A 106 3.61 3.37 20.90
CA ILE A 106 3.12 3.32 19.54
C ILE A 106 4.20 3.74 18.55
N ARG A 107 3.93 3.48 17.28
CA ARG A 107 4.65 4.04 16.14
C ARG A 107 3.68 4.67 15.16
N TRP A 108 3.96 5.88 14.74
CA TRP A 108 3.04 6.68 13.95
C TRP A 108 3.04 6.30 12.46
N PHE A 109 1.83 6.30 11.89
CA PHE A 109 1.60 6.46 10.48
C PHE A 109 1.13 7.89 10.21
N TYR A 110 1.82 8.62 9.34
CA TYR A 110 1.49 9.99 8.98
C TYR A 110 0.56 10.05 7.77
N SER A 111 -0.29 11.07 7.72
CA SER A 111 -1.01 11.43 6.49
C SER A 111 -0.06 12.09 5.47
N PRO A 112 -0.37 12.02 4.17
CA PRO A 112 0.42 12.70 3.13
C PRO A 112 0.60 14.20 3.39
N THR A 113 -0.45 14.87 3.86
CA THR A 113 -0.42 16.30 4.19
C THR A 113 0.59 16.61 5.29
N GLU A 114 0.61 15.83 6.38
CA GLU A 114 1.57 16.03 7.47
C GLU A 114 3.02 15.80 7.02
N VAL A 115 3.24 14.85 6.10
CA VAL A 115 4.56 14.60 5.52
C VAL A 115 5.00 15.75 4.62
N SER A 116 4.10 16.33 3.82
CA SER A 116 4.41 17.47 2.93
C SER A 116 4.97 18.68 3.68
N TRP A 117 4.54 18.89 4.94
CA TRP A 117 5.08 19.96 5.78
C TRP A 117 6.50 19.68 6.28
N ARG A 118 6.92 18.42 6.30
CA ARG A 118 8.23 17.97 6.80
C ARG A 118 9.24 17.72 5.69
N ILE A 119 8.78 17.32 4.51
CA ILE A 119 9.60 16.93 3.37
C ILE A 119 9.29 17.87 2.19
N PRO A 120 10.15 18.88 1.93
CA PRO A 120 10.00 19.75 0.77
C PRO A 120 9.92 18.94 -0.53
N GLY A 121 8.97 19.27 -1.40
CA GLY A 121 8.76 18.59 -2.67
C GLY A 121 7.92 17.31 -2.60
N PHE A 122 7.50 16.86 -1.42
CA PHE A 122 6.57 15.73 -1.32
C PHE A 122 5.17 16.14 -1.81
N GLN A 123 4.68 15.48 -2.85
CA GLN A 123 3.43 15.82 -3.53
C GLN A 123 2.24 15.06 -2.93
N ALA A 124 1.70 15.56 -1.82
CA ALA A 124 0.58 14.94 -1.11
C ALA A 124 -0.69 14.76 -1.96
N ALA A 125 -0.86 15.53 -3.04
CA ALA A 125 -2.00 15.45 -3.94
C ALA A 125 -2.09 14.13 -4.73
N HIS A 126 -0.95 13.46 -4.96
CA HIS A 126 -0.90 12.15 -5.65
C HIS A 126 -1.10 10.96 -4.70
N CYS A 127 -1.42 11.22 -3.42
CA CYS A 127 -1.69 10.19 -2.43
C CYS A 127 -3.18 10.12 -2.12
N SER A 128 -3.70 8.92 -1.88
CA SER A 128 -5.08 8.74 -1.42
C SER A 128 -5.23 9.32 -0.01
N LYS A 129 -6.44 9.74 0.35
CA LYS A 129 -6.77 10.10 1.74
C LYS A 129 -6.57 8.93 2.71
N TYR A 130 -6.62 7.68 2.23
CA TYR A 130 -6.34 6.46 2.98
C TYR A 130 -4.86 6.02 2.86
N GLU A 131 -4.02 6.76 2.14
CA GLU A 131 -2.59 6.50 2.19
C GLU A 131 -2.03 6.95 3.54
N ARG A 132 -1.11 6.13 4.06
CA ARG A 132 -0.42 6.37 5.31
C ARG A 132 1.07 6.14 5.11
N ILE A 133 1.89 6.97 5.73
CA ILE A 133 3.34 6.90 5.65
C ILE A 133 3.86 6.36 6.98
N TYR A 134 4.29 5.11 6.99
CA TYR A 134 4.86 4.49 8.18
C TYR A 134 6.15 5.19 8.60
N SER A 135 6.38 5.43 9.89
CA SER A 135 7.57 6.15 10.35
C SER A 135 8.39 5.40 11.39
N ASP A 136 9.60 5.86 11.70
CA ASP A 136 10.34 5.43 12.90
C ASP A 136 9.91 6.20 14.17
N HIS A 137 9.06 7.22 14.05
CA HIS A 137 8.63 8.03 15.17
C HIS A 137 7.77 7.20 16.13
N SER A 138 8.20 7.15 17.39
CA SER A 138 7.53 6.40 18.44
C SER A 138 7.21 7.29 19.63
N GLU A 139 6.06 7.07 20.24
CA GLU A 139 5.53 7.90 21.34
C GLU A 139 4.80 7.01 22.36
N LEU A 140 4.56 7.54 23.57
CA LEU A 140 3.71 6.91 24.58
C LEU A 140 2.35 7.61 24.60
N VAL A 141 1.28 6.82 24.48
CA VAL A 141 -0.10 7.31 24.56
C VAL A 141 -0.90 6.52 25.58
N SER A 142 -1.94 7.13 26.15
CA SER A 142 -2.86 6.44 27.04
C SER A 142 -3.67 5.38 26.27
N ALA A 143 -3.95 4.24 26.88
CA ALA A 143 -4.84 3.23 26.27
C ALA A 143 -6.25 3.76 25.98
N LEU A 144 -6.67 4.83 26.67
CA LEU A 144 -8.01 5.42 26.52
C LEU A 144 -8.20 6.21 25.22
N THR A 145 -7.15 6.45 24.43
CA THR A 145 -7.25 7.19 23.17
C THR A 145 -7.52 6.28 21.96
N PHE A 146 -7.45 4.96 22.15
CA PHE A 146 -7.71 3.97 21.09
C PHE A 146 -9.20 3.86 20.79
N ASN A 147 -9.55 3.82 19.50
CA ASN A 147 -10.93 3.75 19.03
C ASN A 147 -11.27 2.37 18.46
N GLU A 148 -10.55 1.94 17.42
CA GLU A 148 -10.83 0.70 16.70
C GLU A 148 -9.55 0.07 16.12
N LEU A 149 -9.63 -1.22 15.77
CA LEU A 149 -8.58 -1.93 15.05
C LEU A 149 -8.66 -1.59 13.56
N LEU A 150 -7.49 -1.39 12.95
CA LEU A 150 -7.37 -1.08 11.52
C LEU A 150 -6.45 -2.10 10.85
N SER A 151 -6.69 -2.35 9.56
CA SER A 151 -5.70 -2.96 8.68
C SER A 151 -5.03 -1.89 7.84
N VAL A 152 -3.69 -1.89 7.79
CA VAL A 152 -2.91 -1.05 6.87
C VAL A 152 -2.10 -1.97 5.97
N GLN A 153 -2.51 -2.06 4.72
CA GLN A 153 -1.87 -2.91 3.73
C GLN A 153 -0.53 -2.31 3.29
N LYS A 154 0.45 -3.15 2.98
CA LYS A 154 1.64 -2.68 2.26
C LYS A 154 1.32 -2.72 0.77
N PHE A 155 1.63 -1.62 0.09
CA PHE A 155 1.49 -1.55 -1.35
C PHE A 155 2.86 -1.50 -2.02
N HIS A 156 3.17 -2.55 -2.76
CA HIS A 156 4.39 -2.75 -3.51
C HIS A 156 4.10 -2.49 -5.00
N GLU A 157 4.55 -1.35 -5.52
CA GLU A 157 4.19 -0.96 -6.89
C GLU A 157 4.87 -1.83 -7.96
N ASP A 158 5.86 -2.64 -7.62
CA ASP A 158 6.59 -3.54 -8.52
C ASP A 158 6.18 -5.02 -8.35
N ASP A 159 5.22 -5.31 -7.46
CA ASP A 159 4.79 -6.66 -7.18
C ASP A 159 3.59 -7.04 -8.08
N PRO A 160 3.78 -7.91 -9.10
CA PRO A 160 2.68 -8.38 -9.93
C PRO A 160 1.67 -9.22 -9.13
N ASP A 161 2.07 -9.74 -7.98
CA ASP A 161 1.27 -10.58 -7.09
C ASP A 161 0.57 -9.77 -5.99
N GLN A 162 0.70 -8.44 -5.99
CA GLN A 162 0.08 -7.55 -5.02
C GLN A 162 -1.43 -7.79 -4.95
N PRO A 163 -1.98 -8.28 -3.82
CA PRO A 163 -3.41 -8.50 -3.69
C PRO A 163 -4.19 -7.19 -3.85
N ARG A 164 -5.46 -7.32 -4.21
CA ARG A 164 -6.40 -6.20 -4.29
C ARG A 164 -6.39 -5.40 -2.98
N ILE A 165 -6.29 -4.08 -3.13
CA ILE A 165 -6.45 -3.10 -2.04
C ILE A 165 -7.59 -2.20 -2.46
N ASP A 166 -8.69 -2.19 -1.71
CA ASP A 166 -9.84 -1.34 -2.04
C ASP A 166 -9.54 0.13 -1.78
N CYS A 167 -10.22 1.03 -2.50
CA CYS A 167 -9.97 2.46 -2.46
C CYS A 167 -10.26 3.12 -1.09
N ASP A 168 -10.99 2.44 -0.21
CA ASP A 168 -11.34 2.86 1.14
C ASP A 168 -10.50 2.19 2.25
N GLN A 169 -9.55 1.34 1.88
CA GLN A 169 -8.65 0.67 2.82
C GLN A 169 -7.38 1.48 3.04
N PHE A 170 -6.87 1.46 4.27
CA PHE A 170 -5.57 2.06 4.54
C PHE A 170 -4.44 1.24 3.91
N TYR A 171 -3.47 1.94 3.35
CA TYR A 171 -2.26 1.31 2.82
C TYR A 171 -1.03 2.22 3.01
N THR A 172 0.15 1.65 2.82
CA THR A 172 1.43 2.36 2.91
C THR A 172 2.38 1.93 1.78
N ARG A 173 2.94 2.92 1.07
CA ARG A 173 4.04 2.74 0.10
C ARG A 173 5.38 3.29 0.57
N TYR A 174 5.33 4.21 1.52
CA TYR A 174 6.49 4.98 1.96
C TYR A 174 6.85 4.71 3.42
N PHE A 175 8.13 4.90 3.70
CA PHE A 175 8.69 4.95 5.04
C PHE A 175 9.31 6.33 5.30
N LEU A 176 8.94 6.96 6.43
CA LEU A 176 9.46 8.23 6.90
C LEU A 176 10.46 8.01 8.05
N LYS A 177 11.73 8.33 7.78
CA LYS A 177 12.77 8.39 8.80
C LYS A 177 12.79 9.79 9.42
N THR A 178 12.35 9.88 10.67
CA THR A 178 12.27 11.12 11.47
C THR A 178 13.44 11.27 12.44
N SER A 179 14.14 10.18 12.77
CA SER A 179 15.26 10.19 13.71
C SER A 179 16.52 10.90 13.18
N SER A 180 16.62 11.13 11.87
CA SER A 180 17.73 11.84 11.25
C SER A 180 17.61 13.36 11.39
N LYS A 181 18.74 14.08 11.32
CA LYS A 181 18.78 15.56 11.37
C LYS A 181 17.87 16.21 10.33
N GLN A 182 17.72 15.55 9.18
CA GLN A 182 16.79 15.89 8.12
C GLN A 182 15.87 14.69 7.95
N ALA A 183 14.55 14.93 8.00
CA ALA A 183 13.59 13.87 7.74
C ALA A 183 13.79 13.36 6.30
N GLN A 184 13.72 12.04 6.12
CA GLN A 184 13.91 11.39 4.82
C GLN A 184 12.72 10.48 4.54
N ILE A 185 12.23 10.51 3.31
CA ILE A 185 11.22 9.57 2.83
C ILE A 185 11.89 8.57 1.89
N SER A 186 11.57 7.30 2.06
CA SER A 186 11.98 6.23 1.16
C SER A 186 10.76 5.41 0.79
N SER A 187 10.56 5.14 -0.50
CA SER A 187 9.63 4.08 -0.93
C SER A 187 10.15 2.72 -0.44
N TYR A 188 9.23 1.82 -0.08
CA TYR A 188 9.58 0.41 0.23
C TYR A 188 10.25 -0.32 -0.94
N ILE A 189 10.12 0.21 -2.16
CA ILE A 189 10.56 -0.40 -3.40
C ILE A 189 12.05 -0.15 -3.68
N LEU A 190 12.68 0.80 -2.99
CA LEU A 190 13.99 1.36 -3.37
C LEU A 190 15.22 0.45 -3.23
N LYS A 191 15.09 -0.82 -2.79
CA LYS A 191 16.28 -1.66 -2.59
C LYS A 191 16.57 -2.66 -3.71
N THR A 192 15.59 -3.09 -4.49
CA THR A 192 15.79 -4.18 -5.45
C THR A 192 15.99 -3.72 -6.88
N SER A 193 15.41 -2.59 -7.30
CA SER A 193 15.48 -2.16 -8.71
C SER A 193 16.67 -1.28 -9.06
N MET A 194 17.25 -0.55 -8.09
CA MET A 194 18.37 0.36 -8.35
C MET A 194 19.62 -0.38 -8.85
N ASP A 195 19.82 -1.64 -8.43
CA ASP A 195 20.94 -2.47 -8.89
C ASP A 195 20.82 -2.87 -10.37
N LEU A 196 19.63 -2.75 -10.97
CA LEU A 196 19.36 -3.08 -12.38
C LEU A 196 19.25 -1.83 -13.29
N GLY A 197 19.40 -0.62 -12.74
CA GLY A 197 19.34 0.62 -13.53
C GLY A 197 17.96 0.98 -14.09
N HIS A 198 16.90 0.27 -13.69
CA HIS A 198 15.54 0.55 -14.13
C HIS A 198 14.81 1.42 -13.11
N SER A 199 14.27 2.55 -13.55
CA SER A 199 13.40 3.37 -12.73
C SER A 199 12.10 2.62 -12.47
N VAL A 200 11.74 2.44 -11.20
CA VAL A 200 10.39 2.01 -10.81
C VAL A 200 9.45 3.18 -11.12
N GLY A 201 8.77 3.11 -12.25
CA GLY A 201 7.82 4.13 -12.68
C GLY A 201 7.81 4.35 -14.19
N CYS A 202 6.96 5.27 -14.61
CA CYS A 202 6.78 5.59 -16.02
C CYS A 202 7.98 6.36 -16.59
N ILE A 203 8.17 6.33 -17.91
CA ILE A 203 9.18 7.11 -18.65
C ILE A 203 9.10 8.63 -18.39
N CYS A 204 7.95 9.15 -17.97
CA CYS A 204 7.79 10.55 -17.59
C CYS A 204 8.36 10.92 -16.21
N GLY A 205 8.81 9.92 -15.43
CA GLY A 205 9.36 10.11 -14.07
C GLY A 205 8.32 10.48 -13.00
N LYS A 206 7.03 10.60 -13.36
CA LYS A 206 5.95 10.87 -12.40
C LYS A 206 5.54 9.59 -11.65
N PRO A 207 5.25 9.67 -10.35
CA PRO A 207 4.77 8.53 -9.57
C PRO A 207 3.35 8.14 -9.99
N TYR A 208 2.91 6.96 -9.55
CA TYR A 208 1.53 6.54 -9.68
C TYR A 208 0.58 7.45 -8.89
N ASP A 209 -0.32 8.14 -9.60
CA ASP A 209 -1.39 8.94 -9.02
C ASP A 209 -2.65 8.09 -8.82
N VAL A 210 -2.90 7.76 -7.55
CA VAL A 210 -4.04 6.92 -7.13
C VAL A 210 -5.38 7.67 -7.14
N ASN A 211 -5.38 8.98 -7.40
CA ASN A 211 -6.59 9.80 -7.43
C ASN A 211 -6.99 10.21 -8.85
N SER A 212 -6.20 9.86 -9.86
CA SER A 212 -6.47 10.26 -11.24
C SER A 212 -7.66 9.49 -11.81
N ALA A 213 -8.78 10.19 -12.00
CA ALA A 213 -9.96 9.68 -12.70
C ALA A 213 -9.77 9.60 -14.23
N GLU A 214 -8.67 10.15 -14.75
CA GLU A 214 -8.39 10.16 -16.18
C GLU A 214 -7.95 8.78 -16.69
N LEU A 215 -8.67 8.22 -17.66
CA LEU A 215 -8.39 6.91 -18.24
C LEU A 215 -6.98 6.83 -18.87
N PHE A 216 -6.50 7.93 -19.44
CA PHE A 216 -5.17 7.97 -20.06
C PHE A 216 -4.01 7.95 -19.04
N HIS A 217 -4.29 8.17 -17.75
CA HIS A 217 -3.32 8.01 -16.66
C HIS A 217 -3.31 6.59 -16.07
N ILE A 218 -4.11 5.65 -16.58
CA ILE A 218 -3.96 4.23 -16.25
C ILE A 218 -2.52 3.80 -16.53
N MET A 219 -1.95 3.00 -15.63
CA MET A 219 -0.61 2.46 -15.78
C MET A 219 -0.64 0.99 -16.18
N HIS A 220 0.18 0.60 -17.14
CA HIS A 220 0.39 -0.77 -17.59
C HIS A 220 1.67 -1.35 -17.02
N LEU A 221 1.61 -2.57 -16.48
CA LEU A 221 2.74 -3.31 -15.95
C LEU A 221 3.42 -4.14 -17.04
N CYS A 222 4.74 -4.02 -17.15
CA CYS A 222 5.52 -5.01 -17.88
C CYS A 222 5.67 -6.30 -17.03
N PRO A 223 5.14 -7.46 -17.47
CA PRO A 223 5.19 -8.68 -16.68
C PRO A 223 6.60 -9.25 -16.52
N ARG A 224 7.57 -8.86 -17.36
CA ARG A 224 8.91 -9.47 -17.35
C ARG A 224 9.62 -9.25 -16.00
N PRO A 225 10.13 -10.30 -15.36
CA PRO A 225 10.81 -10.22 -14.05
C PRO A 225 11.91 -9.15 -13.98
N ARG A 226 12.71 -8.98 -15.04
CA ARG A 226 13.79 -7.97 -15.06
C ARG A 226 13.31 -6.53 -15.21
N CYS A 227 12.08 -6.33 -15.67
CA CYS A 227 11.52 -5.00 -15.91
C CYS A 227 10.57 -4.58 -14.79
N ARG A 228 9.41 -5.24 -14.67
CA ARG A 228 8.34 -4.90 -13.71
C ARG A 228 8.00 -3.40 -13.62
N GLY A 229 8.24 -2.67 -14.71
CA GLY A 229 7.96 -1.24 -14.81
C GLY A 229 6.47 -1.00 -15.05
N PHE A 230 5.95 0.06 -14.43
CA PHE A 230 4.61 0.57 -14.71
C PHE A 230 4.69 1.83 -15.57
N TYR A 231 3.87 1.91 -16.62
CA TYR A 231 3.93 3.00 -17.59
C TYR A 231 2.55 3.59 -17.83
N HIS A 232 2.43 4.92 -17.78
CA HIS A 232 1.19 5.60 -18.14
C HIS A 232 0.84 5.32 -19.60
N SER A 233 -0.43 5.03 -19.83
CA SER A 233 -1.00 4.77 -21.14
C SER A 233 -0.73 5.92 -22.11
N CYS A 234 -0.96 7.16 -21.67
CA CYS A 234 -0.65 8.37 -22.47
C CYS A 234 0.83 8.46 -22.87
N CYS A 235 1.74 8.17 -21.95
CA CYS A 235 3.18 8.27 -22.23
C CYS A 235 3.63 7.24 -23.26
N LEU A 236 3.11 6.02 -23.19
CA LEU A 236 3.43 4.96 -24.16
C LEU A 236 2.93 5.33 -25.56
N LEU A 237 1.71 5.86 -25.66
CA LEU A 237 1.15 6.31 -26.93
C LEU A 237 1.94 7.48 -27.53
N GLU A 238 2.19 8.52 -26.73
CA GLU A 238 2.89 9.73 -27.15
C GLU A 238 4.31 9.43 -27.68
N HIS A 239 4.98 8.41 -27.12
CA HIS A 239 6.33 8.02 -27.50
C HIS A 239 6.37 6.86 -28.52
N GLY A 240 5.22 6.44 -29.08
CA GLY A 240 5.17 5.40 -30.11
C GLY A 240 5.45 3.98 -29.60
N TYR A 241 5.30 3.72 -28.30
CA TYR A 241 5.44 2.39 -27.70
C TYR A 241 4.13 1.60 -27.78
N TRP A 242 3.70 1.33 -29.01
CA TRP A 242 2.51 0.56 -29.31
C TRP A 242 2.66 -0.11 -30.67
N THR A 243 1.82 -1.10 -30.92
CA THR A 243 1.70 -1.75 -32.23
C THR A 243 0.28 -2.26 -32.41
N ARG A 244 -0.06 -2.66 -33.64
CA ARG A 244 -1.35 -3.27 -33.95
C ARG A 244 -1.21 -4.77 -34.01
N MET A 245 -2.16 -5.47 -33.42
CA MET A 245 -2.15 -6.92 -33.36
C MET A 245 -3.53 -7.50 -33.66
N THR A 246 -3.53 -8.62 -34.37
CA THR A 246 -4.75 -9.37 -34.70
C THR A 246 -5.15 -10.36 -33.61
N HIS A 247 -4.29 -10.59 -32.61
CA HIS A 247 -4.50 -11.66 -31.62
C HIS A 247 -4.24 -11.21 -30.17
N PRO A 248 -5.28 -11.13 -29.32
CA PRO A 248 -5.16 -10.71 -27.91
C PRO A 248 -4.20 -11.56 -27.08
N LEU A 249 -4.08 -12.85 -27.42
CA LEU A 249 -3.14 -13.78 -26.78
C LEU A 249 -1.66 -13.42 -26.95
N LEU A 250 -1.28 -12.41 -27.75
CA LEU A 250 0.13 -12.02 -27.80
C LEU A 250 0.63 -11.45 -26.46
N ARG A 251 -0.26 -10.95 -25.58
CA ARG A 251 0.14 -10.59 -24.20
C ARG A 251 0.67 -11.79 -23.40
N LEU A 252 0.33 -13.02 -23.82
CA LEU A 252 0.90 -14.26 -23.28
C LEU A 252 2.32 -14.55 -23.80
N SER A 253 2.91 -13.69 -24.63
CA SER A 253 4.30 -13.82 -25.05
C SER A 253 5.31 -13.39 -23.98
N ASN A 254 4.86 -12.81 -22.85
CA ASN A 254 5.73 -12.42 -21.75
C ASN A 254 5.29 -13.10 -20.45
N SER A 255 6.14 -13.99 -19.93
CA SER A 255 5.88 -14.67 -18.66
C SER A 255 6.14 -13.75 -17.47
N PRO A 256 5.33 -13.82 -16.39
CA PRO A 256 5.61 -13.10 -15.14
C PRO A 256 6.77 -13.71 -14.34
N ASP A 257 7.22 -14.92 -14.70
CA ASP A 257 8.22 -15.68 -13.93
C ASP A 257 9.55 -15.88 -14.65
N THR A 258 9.60 -15.61 -15.97
CA THR A 258 10.84 -15.71 -16.76
C THR A 258 10.89 -14.62 -17.83
N ASP A 259 12.10 -14.14 -18.13
CA ASP A 259 12.35 -13.20 -19.24
C ASP A 259 12.44 -13.92 -20.60
N GLU A 260 12.47 -15.25 -20.59
CA GLU A 260 12.45 -16.05 -21.82
C GLU A 260 11.09 -15.92 -22.51
N ILE A 261 11.11 -15.73 -23.83
CA ILE A 261 9.88 -15.70 -24.64
C ILE A 261 9.29 -17.11 -24.61
N PRO A 262 8.10 -17.32 -24.02
CA PRO A 262 7.48 -18.63 -24.00
C PRO A 262 7.26 -19.08 -25.45
N MET A 263 7.45 -20.36 -25.75
CA MET A 263 7.21 -20.96 -27.09
C MET A 263 5.74 -20.90 -27.57
N PHE A 264 4.89 -20.09 -26.91
CA PHE A 264 3.46 -19.95 -27.09
C PHE A 264 3.05 -19.77 -28.56
N ALA A 265 3.83 -18.97 -29.31
CA ALA A 265 3.52 -18.61 -30.69
C ALA A 265 3.39 -19.81 -31.65
N SER A 266 4.07 -20.93 -31.40
CA SER A 266 4.09 -22.07 -32.32
C SER A 266 3.05 -23.16 -32.04
N LYS A 267 2.47 -23.20 -30.83
CA LYS A 267 1.58 -24.29 -30.39
C LYS A 267 0.22 -23.82 -29.86
N SER A 268 -0.05 -22.51 -29.86
CA SER A 268 -1.19 -21.90 -29.16
C SER A 268 -2.55 -22.51 -29.51
N SER A 269 -2.83 -22.83 -30.77
CA SER A 269 -4.18 -23.26 -31.20
C SER A 269 -4.65 -24.57 -30.56
N LYS A 270 -3.76 -25.55 -30.40
CA LYS A 270 -4.10 -26.85 -29.81
C LYS A 270 -4.35 -26.78 -28.31
N TYR A 271 -3.61 -25.91 -27.60
CA TYR A 271 -3.76 -25.75 -26.16
C TYR A 271 -4.92 -24.84 -25.81
N ALA A 272 -5.14 -23.77 -26.59
CA ALA A 272 -6.26 -22.85 -26.39
C ALA A 272 -7.61 -23.59 -26.39
N ALA A 273 -7.80 -24.58 -27.28
CA ALA A 273 -9.02 -25.37 -27.34
C ALA A 273 -9.29 -26.24 -26.09
N ARG A 274 -8.30 -26.46 -25.21
CA ARG A 274 -8.42 -27.32 -24.02
C ARG A 274 -8.52 -26.54 -22.71
N LEU A 275 -8.30 -25.23 -22.75
CA LEU A 275 -8.32 -24.38 -21.57
C LEU A 275 -9.71 -23.75 -21.39
N PRO A 276 -10.15 -23.51 -20.15
CA PRO A 276 -11.38 -22.77 -19.91
C PRO A 276 -11.34 -21.39 -20.60
N ALA A 277 -12.41 -21.03 -21.31
CA ALA A 277 -12.48 -19.77 -22.06
C ALA A 277 -12.23 -18.55 -21.15
N ASP A 278 -12.84 -18.51 -19.97
CA ASP A 278 -12.68 -17.41 -19.01
C ASP A 278 -11.24 -17.28 -18.50
N LEU A 279 -10.51 -18.40 -18.37
CA LEU A 279 -9.11 -18.38 -17.96
C LEU A 279 -8.24 -17.75 -19.05
N LEU A 280 -8.49 -18.11 -20.32
CA LEU A 280 -7.80 -17.51 -21.46
C LEU A 280 -8.15 -16.02 -21.60
N LEU A 281 -9.41 -15.66 -21.41
CA LEU A 281 -9.88 -14.28 -21.44
C LEU A 281 -9.16 -13.44 -20.37
N LEU A 282 -9.09 -13.93 -19.13
CA LEU A 282 -8.41 -13.25 -18.03
C LEU A 282 -6.90 -13.17 -18.26
N ALA A 283 -6.26 -14.25 -18.71
CA ALA A 283 -4.81 -14.27 -18.97
C ALA A 283 -4.41 -13.32 -20.12
N ALA A 284 -5.32 -13.10 -21.08
CA ALA A 284 -5.15 -12.19 -22.20
C ALA A 284 -5.37 -10.71 -21.85
N GLN A 285 -5.88 -10.40 -20.66
CA GLN A 285 -6.06 -9.02 -20.22
C GLN A 285 -4.71 -8.29 -20.11
N PRO A 286 -4.67 -6.97 -20.36
CA PRO A 286 -3.54 -6.15 -19.97
C PRO A 286 -3.43 -6.11 -18.45
N MET A 287 -2.21 -5.98 -17.94
CA MET A 287 -1.98 -5.82 -16.49
C MET A 287 -1.98 -4.33 -16.16
N VAL A 288 -3.07 -3.83 -15.59
CA VAL A 288 -3.31 -2.41 -15.43
C VAL A 288 -3.69 -2.03 -14.01
N ARG A 289 -3.43 -0.76 -13.66
CA ARG A 289 -3.93 -0.10 -12.45
C ARG A 289 -4.24 1.37 -12.71
N GLY A 290 -5.18 1.94 -11.99
CA GLY A 290 -5.54 3.36 -12.08
C GLY A 290 -6.87 3.66 -11.40
N ALA A 291 -7.01 4.85 -10.83
CA ALA A 291 -8.24 5.27 -10.14
C ALA A 291 -9.45 5.37 -11.09
N ALA A 292 -9.21 5.55 -12.38
CA ALA A 292 -10.26 5.51 -13.41
C ALA A 292 -10.95 4.14 -13.53
N LEU A 293 -10.39 3.09 -12.91
CA LEU A 293 -10.90 1.72 -12.92
C LEU A 293 -11.35 1.33 -11.50
N ASP A 294 -12.39 1.97 -10.98
CA ASP A 294 -12.87 1.81 -9.60
C ASP A 294 -13.08 0.34 -9.19
N SER A 295 -13.51 -0.52 -10.13
CA SER A 295 -13.73 -1.95 -9.87
C SER A 295 -12.45 -2.72 -9.52
N LEU A 296 -11.27 -2.23 -9.90
CA LEU A 296 -9.99 -2.89 -9.69
C LEU A 296 -9.30 -2.53 -8.37
N GLY A 297 -9.80 -1.50 -7.69
CA GLY A 297 -9.12 -0.92 -6.54
C GLY A 297 -7.74 -0.36 -6.90
N LEU A 298 -6.91 -0.16 -5.89
CA LEU A 298 -5.66 0.57 -5.99
C LEU A 298 -4.54 -0.22 -6.68
N ALA A 299 -4.51 -1.54 -6.47
CA ALA A 299 -3.51 -2.45 -7.01
C ALA A 299 -3.76 -2.84 -8.48
N GLY A 300 -4.97 -2.62 -8.99
CA GLY A 300 -5.33 -3.02 -10.35
C GLY A 300 -5.69 -4.51 -10.45
N ASN A 301 -5.67 -5.04 -11.67
CA ASN A 301 -5.94 -6.46 -11.96
C ASN A 301 -4.67 -7.34 -12.01
N CYS A 302 -3.51 -6.81 -11.59
CA CYS A 302 -2.21 -7.44 -11.81
C CYS A 302 -2.14 -8.84 -11.18
N HIS A 303 -2.67 -9.02 -9.96
CA HIS A 303 -2.67 -10.30 -9.25
C HIS A 303 -3.45 -11.38 -10.02
N ASP A 304 -4.70 -11.08 -10.39
CA ASP A 304 -5.59 -12.03 -11.07
C ASP A 304 -5.05 -12.41 -12.46
N VAL A 305 -4.55 -11.42 -13.22
CA VAL A 305 -3.97 -11.65 -14.53
C VAL A 305 -2.66 -12.45 -14.42
N THR A 306 -1.82 -12.16 -13.43
CA THR A 306 -0.60 -12.95 -13.16
C THR A 306 -0.93 -14.40 -12.87
N PHE A 307 -1.87 -14.63 -11.95
CA PHE A 307 -2.34 -15.98 -11.61
C PHE A 307 -2.86 -16.72 -12.84
N ALA A 308 -3.70 -16.07 -13.64
CA ALA A 308 -4.26 -16.65 -14.85
C ALA A 308 -3.16 -17.01 -15.87
N ARG A 309 -2.21 -16.10 -16.13
CA ARG A 309 -1.08 -16.34 -17.02
C ARG A 309 -0.23 -17.52 -16.56
N ARG A 310 0.13 -17.58 -15.27
CA ARG A 310 0.86 -18.72 -14.68
C ARG A 310 0.12 -20.03 -14.84
N THR A 311 -1.18 -20.03 -14.62
CA THR A 311 -2.03 -21.22 -14.77
C THR A 311 -2.05 -21.71 -16.23
N VAL A 312 -2.16 -20.78 -17.19
CA VAL A 312 -2.09 -21.09 -18.62
C VAL A 312 -0.72 -21.67 -18.99
N TYR A 313 0.38 -21.07 -18.54
CA TYR A 313 1.73 -21.57 -18.83
C TYR A 313 1.99 -22.95 -18.22
N ALA A 314 1.61 -23.17 -16.97
CA ALA A 314 1.71 -24.48 -16.33
C ALA A 314 0.90 -25.53 -17.11
N ALA A 315 -0.30 -25.18 -17.55
CA ALA A 315 -1.14 -26.09 -18.33
C ALA A 315 -0.54 -26.47 -19.69
N MET A 316 0.16 -25.55 -20.34
CA MET A 316 0.91 -25.85 -21.57
C MET A 316 2.11 -26.76 -21.34
N GLN A 317 2.71 -26.71 -20.16
CA GLN A 317 3.77 -27.62 -19.72
C GLN A 317 3.25 -28.99 -19.27
N GLY A 318 1.93 -29.22 -19.34
CA GLY A 318 1.28 -30.50 -19.04
C GLY A 318 0.67 -30.58 -17.64
N THR A 319 0.73 -29.52 -16.84
CA THR A 319 0.04 -29.48 -15.54
C THR A 319 -1.48 -29.39 -15.74
N LYS A 320 -2.28 -30.07 -14.91
CA LYS A 320 -3.74 -29.92 -14.97
C LYS A 320 -4.14 -28.54 -14.40
N VAL A 321 -5.05 -27.83 -15.08
CA VAL A 321 -5.68 -26.62 -14.51
C VAL A 321 -6.41 -27.01 -13.21
N PRO A 322 -6.18 -26.31 -12.08
CA PRO A 322 -6.89 -26.60 -10.83
C PRO A 322 -8.41 -26.50 -11.01
N ASP A 323 -9.18 -27.47 -10.50
CA ASP A 323 -10.64 -27.48 -10.67
C ASP A 323 -11.31 -26.25 -10.03
N LYS A 324 -10.68 -25.65 -9.01
CA LYS A 324 -11.14 -24.47 -8.26
C LYS A 324 -10.35 -23.20 -8.56
N TRP A 325 -9.76 -23.08 -9.75
CA TRP A 325 -8.95 -21.88 -10.10
C TRP A 325 -9.76 -20.56 -10.00
N ARG A 326 -11.09 -20.61 -10.19
CA ARG A 326 -11.97 -19.44 -10.05
C ARG A 326 -12.07 -18.92 -8.61
N ASP A 327 -11.81 -19.76 -7.60
CA ASP A 327 -11.84 -19.33 -6.19
C ASP A 327 -10.59 -18.50 -5.85
N CYS A 328 -9.60 -18.46 -6.75
CA CYS A 328 -8.35 -17.73 -6.58
C CYS A 328 -8.34 -16.36 -7.27
N VAL A 329 -9.38 -16.03 -8.06
CA VAL A 329 -9.44 -14.77 -8.83
C VAL A 329 -10.82 -14.14 -8.79
N ASP A 330 -10.88 -12.82 -8.84
CA ASP A 330 -12.14 -12.07 -9.01
C ASP A 330 -12.36 -11.75 -10.49
N LEU A 331 -12.94 -12.69 -11.24
CA LEU A 331 -13.18 -12.53 -12.68
C LEU A 331 -14.01 -11.28 -13.02
N ALA A 332 -14.99 -10.94 -12.18
CA ALA A 332 -15.90 -9.83 -12.44
C ALA A 332 -15.18 -8.48 -12.27
N ALA A 333 -14.28 -8.39 -11.31
CA ALA A 333 -13.46 -7.20 -11.14
C ALA A 333 -12.31 -7.15 -12.16
N ALA A 334 -11.57 -8.24 -12.35
CA ALA A 334 -10.27 -8.23 -13.02
C ALA A 334 -10.31 -8.07 -14.54
N VAL A 335 -11.44 -8.40 -15.19
CA VAL A 335 -11.62 -8.22 -16.63
C VAL A 335 -11.91 -6.74 -16.89
N VAL A 336 -11.01 -6.09 -17.61
CA VAL A 336 -11.18 -4.69 -17.98
C VAL A 336 -11.95 -4.64 -19.28
N ASP A 337 -13.04 -3.87 -19.29
CA ASP A 337 -13.84 -3.74 -20.50
C ASP A 337 -12.99 -3.16 -21.64
N SER A 338 -13.22 -3.71 -22.83
CA SER A 338 -12.62 -3.30 -24.10
C SER A 338 -12.82 -1.80 -24.43
N HIS A 339 -13.71 -1.11 -23.71
CA HIS A 339 -13.97 0.32 -23.84
C HIS A 339 -12.92 1.24 -23.20
N LEU A 340 -11.73 0.76 -22.84
CA LEU A 340 -10.61 1.67 -22.64
C LEU A 340 -10.44 2.48 -23.95
N PRO A 341 -10.53 3.83 -23.91
CA PRO A 341 -10.65 4.70 -25.10
C PRO A 341 -9.44 4.62 -26.05
N MET A 342 -8.44 3.82 -25.72
CA MET A 342 -7.26 3.57 -26.54
C MET A 342 -7.37 2.27 -27.38
N LEU A 343 -8.42 1.48 -27.20
CA LEU A 343 -8.65 0.21 -27.90
C LEU A 343 -9.71 0.30 -29.01
N GLU A 344 -10.25 1.49 -29.29
CA GLU A 344 -11.22 1.65 -30.38
C GLU A 344 -10.57 1.30 -31.72
N LEU A 345 -10.94 0.10 -32.19
CA LEU A 345 -10.60 -0.46 -33.48
C LEU A 345 -11.03 0.53 -34.55
N ASP A 346 -10.13 0.90 -35.45
CA ASP A 346 -10.40 1.72 -36.64
C ASP A 346 -11.22 0.97 -37.72
N GLY A 347 -12.11 0.07 -37.28
CA GLY A 347 -12.88 -0.84 -38.13
C GLY A 347 -12.08 -1.99 -38.73
N THR A 348 -10.75 -2.04 -38.55
CA THR A 348 -9.88 -3.08 -39.13
C THR A 348 -9.93 -4.42 -38.38
N GLY A 349 -10.44 -4.41 -37.14
CA GLY A 349 -10.38 -5.56 -36.25
C GLY A 349 -9.00 -5.79 -35.59
N GLU A 350 -8.04 -4.88 -35.79
CA GLU A 350 -6.73 -4.93 -35.13
C GLU A 350 -6.74 -4.19 -33.80
N GLU A 351 -6.37 -4.88 -32.72
CA GLU A 351 -6.26 -4.32 -31.38
C GLU A 351 -4.95 -3.51 -31.24
N LEU A 352 -5.04 -2.33 -30.62
CA LEU A 352 -3.85 -1.57 -30.22
C LEU A 352 -3.24 -2.21 -28.97
N VAL A 353 -2.00 -2.67 -29.10
CA VAL A 353 -1.25 -3.29 -27.99
C VAL A 353 -0.08 -2.40 -27.62
N LEU A 354 -0.04 -2.01 -26.35
CA LEU A 354 1.05 -1.23 -25.80
C LEU A 354 2.31 -2.08 -25.63
N MET A 355 3.46 -1.45 -25.79
CA MET A 355 4.76 -2.11 -25.76
C MET A 355 5.59 -1.55 -24.61
N CYS A 356 6.31 -2.42 -23.90
CA CYS A 356 7.25 -1.99 -22.88
C CYS A 356 8.42 -1.24 -23.54
N PRO A 357 8.79 -0.03 -23.08
CA PRO A 357 9.90 0.74 -23.66
C PRO A 357 11.27 0.13 -23.42
N HIS A 358 11.42 -0.76 -22.43
CA HIS A 358 12.69 -1.44 -22.14
C HIS A 358 12.80 -2.81 -22.80
N CYS A 359 11.73 -3.58 -22.78
CA CYS A 359 11.76 -4.97 -23.25
C CYS A 359 11.22 -5.15 -24.67
N HIS A 360 10.56 -4.12 -25.23
CA HIS A 360 9.84 -4.17 -26.49
C HIS A 360 8.85 -5.34 -26.59
N GLY A 361 8.34 -5.80 -25.45
CA GLY A 361 7.31 -6.83 -25.36
C GLY A 361 5.94 -6.23 -25.07
N PRO A 362 4.84 -6.90 -25.46
CA PRO A 362 3.48 -6.43 -25.18
C PRO A 362 3.18 -6.37 -23.67
N ILE A 363 2.41 -5.36 -23.24
CA ILE A 363 2.00 -5.15 -21.85
C ILE A 363 0.48 -5.05 -21.67
#